data_AF-A0A951DMI3-F1
#
_entry.id   AF-A0A951DMI3-F1
#
_cell.length_a   1.000
_cell.length_b   1.000
_cell.length_c   1.000
_cell.angle_alpha   90.00
_cell.angle_beta   90.00
_cell.angle_gamma   90.00
#
_symmetry.space_group_name_H-M   'P 1'
#
loop_
_entity.id
_entity.type
_entity.pdbx_description
1 polymer ?
#
loop_
_entity_poly.entity_id
_entity_poly.type
_entity_poly.pdbx_seq_one_letter_code
_entity_poly.pdbx_strand_id
1 'polypeptide(L)'
;MAEGRLQPGSFCQSVMHEYERQWSHAGGHAVRHPLRLKMEHLKGWCDDSCTAEDFEARLQQALSSDDVGLALLAEELLPLWKTTRAGGPLPFGAQS
;
A
#
# COMPACT_ATOMS: atom_id res chain seq x y z
N MET A 1 -19.41 16.28 11.40
CA MET A 1 -18.88 15.78 10.12
C MET A 1 -17.90 14.68 10.49
N ALA A 2 -18.20 13.43 10.14
CA ALA A 2 -17.38 12.29 10.55
C ALA A 2 -16.16 12.20 9.62
N GLU A 3 -15.10 12.94 9.92
CA GLU A 3 -13.75 12.60 9.44
C GLU A 3 -13.38 11.23 10.01
N GLY A 4 -13.83 10.17 9.33
CA GLY A 4 -13.33 8.82 9.54
C GLY A 4 -11.84 8.83 9.20
N ARG A 5 -11.01 8.87 10.26
CA ARG A 5 -9.56 9.03 10.23
C ARG A 5 -8.86 7.83 9.60
N LEU A 6 -9.02 7.60 8.30
CA LEU A 6 -8.15 6.67 7.61
C LEU A 6 -6.77 7.32 7.50
N GLN A 7 -5.86 6.91 8.37
CA GLN A 7 -4.49 7.39 8.34
C GLN A 7 -3.72 6.58 7.29
N PRO A 8 -3.06 7.23 6.31
CA PRO A 8 -2.20 6.55 5.33
C PRO A 8 -1.22 5.58 5.96
N GLY A 9 -0.64 5.95 7.12
CA GLY A 9 0.24 5.08 7.89
C GLY A 9 -0.39 3.73 8.26
N SER A 10 -1.61 3.70 8.79
CA SER A 10 -2.29 2.44 9.16
C SER A 10 -2.64 1.59 7.94
N PHE A 11 -3.00 2.23 6.83
CA PHE A 11 -3.23 1.53 5.56
C PHE A 11 -1.94 0.90 5.04
N CYS A 12 -0.86 1.68 4.94
CA CYS A 12 0.44 1.22 4.50
C CYS A 12 0.99 0.09 5.37
N GLN A 13 0.84 0.19 6.71
CA GLN A 13 1.21 -0.89 7.63
C GLN A 13 0.43 -2.19 7.36
N SER A 14 -0.89 -2.09 7.15
CA SER A 14 -1.74 -3.26 6.87
C SER A 14 -1.34 -3.96 5.56
N VAL A 15 -1.06 -3.19 4.52
CA VAL A 15 -0.59 -3.69 3.23
C VAL A 15 0.83 -4.28 3.36
N MET A 16 1.73 -3.61 4.09
CA MET A 16 3.09 -4.09 4.31
C MET A 16 3.08 -5.44 5.02
N HIS A 17 2.30 -5.59 6.08
CA HIS A 17 2.13 -6.87 6.78
C HIS A 17 1.64 -7.98 5.85
N GLU A 18 0.74 -7.67 4.91
CA GLU A 18 0.26 -8.64 3.95
C GLU A 18 1.32 -9.04 2.93
N TYR A 19 2.11 -8.08 2.43
CA TYR A 19 3.24 -8.39 1.56
C TYR A 19 4.30 -9.23 2.28
N GLU A 20 4.58 -8.96 3.56
CA GLU A 20 5.46 -9.77 4.38
C GLU A 20 4.93 -11.21 4.53
N ARG A 21 3.63 -11.38 4.79
CA ARG A 21 2.99 -12.70 4.85
C ARG A 21 3.12 -13.45 3.53
N GLN A 22 2.81 -12.81 2.40
CA GLN A 22 2.93 -13.43 1.08
C GLN A 22 4.38 -13.79 0.75
N TRP A 23 5.33 -12.91 1.08
CA TRP A 23 6.76 -13.17 0.89
C TRP A 23 7.25 -14.35 1.74
N SER A 24 6.83 -14.42 3.01
CA SER A 24 7.13 -15.54 3.89
C SER A 24 6.51 -16.85 3.39
N HIS A 25 5.30 -16.81 2.83
CA HIS A 25 4.62 -17.98 2.29
C HIS A 25 5.25 -18.47 0.98
N ALA A 26 5.76 -17.56 0.15
CA ALA A 26 6.42 -17.85 -1.12
C ALA A 26 7.85 -18.41 -0.98
N GLY A 27 8.32 -18.71 0.24
CA GLY A 27 9.61 -19.36 0.46
C GLY A 27 10.84 -18.44 0.50
N GLY A 28 10.64 -17.12 0.64
CA GLY A 28 11.57 -16.15 1.25
C GLY A 28 12.99 -15.95 0.68
N HIS A 29 13.46 -16.72 -0.31
CA HIS A 29 14.90 -16.77 -0.62
C HIS A 29 15.37 -15.99 -1.87
N ALA A 30 14.47 -15.39 -2.65
CA ALA A 30 14.87 -14.61 -3.82
C ALA A 30 15.22 -13.15 -3.45
N VAL A 31 16.49 -12.77 -3.62
CA VAL A 31 17.01 -11.39 -3.39
C VAL A 31 16.30 -10.33 -4.26
N ARG A 32 15.70 -10.74 -5.39
CA ARG A 32 14.93 -9.86 -6.30
C ARG A 32 13.46 -10.25 -6.35
N HIS A 33 12.84 -10.53 -5.20
CA HIS A 33 11.40 -10.81 -5.18
C HIS A 33 10.62 -9.50 -5.44
N PRO A 34 9.65 -9.48 -6.37
CA PRO A 34 8.88 -8.28 -6.69
C PRO A 34 8.14 -7.70 -5.48
N LEU A 35 7.69 -8.54 -4.54
CA LEU A 35 7.12 -8.08 -3.27
C LEU A 35 8.10 -7.27 -2.40
N ARG A 36 9.40 -7.60 -2.42
CA ARG A 36 10.41 -6.88 -1.63
C ARG A 36 10.58 -5.45 -2.13
N LEU A 37 10.65 -5.27 -3.46
CA LEU A 37 10.71 -3.95 -4.07
C LEU A 37 9.45 -3.13 -3.73
N LYS A 38 8.26 -3.73 -3.85
CA LYS A 38 6.99 -3.11 -3.44
C LYS A 38 7.01 -2.66 -1.97
N MET A 39 7.51 -3.51 -1.06
CA MET A 39 7.63 -3.16 0.36
C MET A 39 8.61 -2.01 0.62
N GLU A 40 9.74 -1.96 -0.09
CA GLU A 40 10.71 -0.86 0.05
C GLU A 40 10.12 0.49 -0.42
N HIS A 41 9.42 0.50 -1.57
CA HIS A 41 8.69 1.68 -2.02
C HIS A 41 7.58 2.10 -1.05
N LEU A 42 6.78 1.14 -0.58
CA LEU A 42 5.70 1.38 0.38
C LEU A 42 6.21 1.93 1.71
N LYS A 43 7.37 1.44 2.18
CA LYS A 43 8.03 1.95 3.39
C LYS A 43 8.40 3.42 3.25
N GLY A 44 8.91 3.82 2.09
CA GLY A 44 9.21 5.22 1.78
C GLY A 44 7.98 6.13 1.77
N TRP A 45 6.78 5.57 1.55
CA TRP A 45 5.52 6.32 1.59
C TRP A 45 4.86 6.30 2.98
N CYS A 46 5.12 5.26 3.78
CA CYS A 46 4.54 5.09 5.11
C CYS A 46 5.16 6.01 6.18
N ASP A 47 6.41 6.45 5.97
CA ASP A 47 7.15 7.35 6.87
C ASP A 47 6.76 8.83 6.69
N ASP A 48 6.18 9.16 5.53
CA ASP A 48 5.75 10.51 5.19
C ASP A 48 4.44 10.82 5.93
N SER A 49 4.44 11.82 6.81
CA SER A 49 3.22 12.34 7.47
C SER A 49 2.34 13.10 6.47
N CYS A 50 1.78 12.36 5.54
CA CYS A 50 0.89 12.84 4.49
C CYS A 50 -0.58 12.73 4.92
N THR A 51 -1.43 13.62 4.41
CA THR A 51 -2.88 13.53 4.60
C THR A 51 -3.46 12.44 3.70
N ALA A 52 -4.69 12.01 3.97
CA ALA A 52 -5.40 11.04 3.14
C ALA A 52 -5.50 11.48 1.66
N GLU A 53 -5.68 12.78 1.42
CA GLU A 53 -5.76 13.35 0.07
C GLU A 53 -4.40 13.40 -0.61
N ASP A 54 -3.35 13.76 0.13
CA ASP A 54 -1.97 13.77 -0.38
C ASP A 54 -1.51 12.36 -0.76
N PHE A 55 -1.80 11.37 0.08
CA PHE A 55 -1.51 9.97 -0.21
C PHE A 55 -2.24 9.48 -1.48
N GLU A 56 -3.52 9.84 -1.64
CA GLU A 56 -4.27 9.49 -2.86
C GLU A 56 -3.69 10.16 -4.11
N ALA A 57 -3.33 11.44 -4.02
CA ALA A 57 -2.71 12.16 -5.12
C ALA A 57 -1.34 11.54 -5.50
N ARG A 58 -0.55 11.14 -4.49
CA ARG A 58 0.73 10.46 -4.68
C ARG A 58 0.56 9.10 -5.36
N LEU A 59 -0.47 8.32 -4.98
CA LEU A 59 -0.84 7.09 -5.67
C LEU A 59 -1.21 7.36 -7.14
N GLN A 60 -2.01 8.39 -7.42
CA GLN A 60 -2.38 8.73 -8.80
C GLN A 60 -1.18 9.18 -9.63
N GLN A 61 -0.24 9.94 -9.05
CA GLN A 61 0.99 10.33 -9.73
C GLN A 61 1.89 9.12 -10.01
N ALA A 62 1.98 8.20 -9.06
CA ALA A 62 2.77 6.99 -9.20
C ALA A 62 2.29 6.07 -10.33
N LEU A 63 1.00 6.08 -10.68
CA LEU A 63 0.48 5.35 -11.87
C LEU A 63 1.13 5.78 -13.18
N SER A 64 1.57 7.04 -13.27
CA SER A 64 2.23 7.59 -14.46
C SER A 64 3.76 7.69 -14.29
N SER A 65 4.32 7.01 -13.29
CA SER A 65 5.76 7.02 -13.05
C SER A 65 6.50 6.14 -14.06
N ASP A 66 7.73 6.55 -14.42
CA ASP A 66 8.62 5.76 -15.28
C ASP A 66 9.14 4.49 -14.57
N ASP A 67 9.09 4.48 -13.23
CA ASP A 67 9.39 3.31 -12.42
C ASP A 67 8.23 2.31 -12.47
N VAL A 68 8.43 1.23 -13.22
CA VAL A 68 7.45 0.15 -13.39
C VAL A 68 7.05 -0.48 -12.05
N GLY A 69 7.97 -0.57 -11.09
CA GLY A 69 7.67 -1.11 -9.76
C GLY A 69 6.70 -0.22 -9.00
N LEU A 70 6.91 1.10 -9.09
CA LEU A 70 6.07 2.11 -8.48
C LEU A 70 4.69 2.21 -9.14
N ALA A 71 4.63 2.15 -10.47
CA ALA A 71 3.38 2.18 -11.22
C ALA A 71 2.51 0.95 -10.89
N LEU A 72 3.09 -0.25 -10.91
CA LEU A 72 2.39 -1.49 -10.52
C LEU A 72 1.94 -1.48 -9.06
N LEU A 73 2.74 -0.91 -8.17
CA LEU A 73 2.36 -0.73 -6.76
C LEU A 73 1.14 0.19 -6.67
N ALA A 74 1.15 1.34 -7.36
CA ALA A 74 0.05 2.29 -7.34
C ALA A 74 -1.24 1.73 -7.96
N GLU A 75 -1.14 0.96 -9.05
CA GLU A 75 -2.28 0.27 -9.66
C GLU A 75 -2.98 -0.68 -8.69
N GLU A 76 -2.21 -1.34 -7.83
CA GLU A 76 -2.73 -2.23 -6.81
C GLU A 76 -3.32 -1.46 -5.63
N LEU A 77 -2.61 -0.45 -5.12
CA LEU A 77 -2.97 0.26 -3.88
C LEU A 77 -4.11 1.27 -4.04
N LEU A 78 -4.24 1.93 -5.20
CA LEU A 78 -5.27 2.93 -5.41
C LEU A 78 -6.71 2.40 -5.23
N PRO A 79 -7.12 1.27 -5.83
CA PRO A 79 -8.47 0.73 -5.60
C PRO A 79 -8.68 0.27 -4.15
N LEU A 80 -7.65 -0.25 -3.50
CA LEU A 80 -7.68 -0.66 -2.09
C LEU A 80 -7.90 0.54 -1.18
N TRP A 81 -7.10 1.59 -1.37
CA TRP A 81 -7.20 2.85 -0.63
C TRP A 81 -8.58 3.48 -0.79
N LYS A 82 -9.10 3.58 -2.02
CA LYS A 82 -10.45 4.11 -2.28
C LYS A 82 -11.54 3.31 -1.56
N THR A 83 -11.42 1.98 -1.58
CA THR A 83 -12.35 1.09 -0.89
C THR A 83 -12.31 1.34 0.63
N THR A 84 -11.12 1.42 1.22
CA THR A 84 -10.97 1.66 2.65
C THR A 84 -11.40 3.07 3.06
N ARG A 85 -11.13 4.08 2.22
CA ARG A 85 -11.56 5.47 2.44
C ARG A 85 -13.09 5.60 2.38
N ALA A 86 -13.76 4.78 1.58
CA ALA A 86 -15.22 4.67 1.55
C ALA A 86 -15.81 3.90 2.76
N GLY A 87 -14.95 3.42 3.68
CA GLY A 87 -15.36 2.63 4.85
C GLY A 87 -15.46 1.12 4.59
N GLY A 88 -15.01 0.66 3.43
CA GLY A 88 -14.94 -0.77 3.10
C GLY A 88 -13.75 -1.48 3.75
N PRO A 89 -13.83 -2.79 3.98
CA PRO A 89 -12.71 -3.55 4.53
C PRO A 89 -11.59 -3.72 3.48
N LEU A 90 -10.35 -3.77 3.94
CA LEU A 90 -9.25 -4.31 3.13
C LEU A 90 -9.50 -5.81 2.90
N PRO A 91 -9.40 -6.32 1.65
CA PRO A 91 -9.72 -7.71 1.34
C PRO A 91 -8.80 -8.75 2.00
N PHE A 92 -7.70 -8.30 2.60
CA PHE A 92 -6.73 -9.11 3.35
C PHE A 92 -6.72 -8.80 4.87
N GLY A 93 -7.55 -7.86 5.33
CA GLY A 93 -7.62 -7.42 6.74
C GLY A 93 -8.61 -8.19 7.63
N ALA A 94 -9.31 -9.19 7.10
CA ALA A 94 -10.41 -9.87 7.80
C ALA A 94 -10.04 -11.19 8.51
N GLN A 95 -8.76 -11.48 8.70
CA GLN A 95 -8.33 -12.71 9.39
C GLN A 95 -7.30 -12.36 10.48
N SER A 96 -7.83 -12.01 11.67
CA SER A 96 -7.17 -12.18 12.97
C SER A 96 -7.70 -13.43 13.63
#